data_AF-A0A6A4FQB7-F1
#
_entry.id   AF-A0A6A4FQB7-F1
#
_cell.length_a   1.000
_cell.length_b   1.000
_cell.length_c   1.000
_cell.angle_alpha   90.00
_cell.angle_beta   90.00
_cell.angle_gamma   90.00
#
_symmetry.space_group_name_H-M   'P 1'
#
loop_
_entity.id
_entity.type
_entity.pdbx_description
1 polymer ?
#
loop_
_entity_poly.entity_id
_entity_poly.type
_entity_poly.pdbx_seq_one_letter_code
_entity_poly.pdbx_strand_id
1 'polypeptide(L)'
;MDQLLDAVNDASTSSALVHIPKKNNIFKEYRKVVDDAYKKLKDIQKFQIFSMQEDKPGVVTCKKGPDAAGVSQDLRRKYDGIVTDGTRVRVLFETDLAALPNPPPNSEKIQTIYNKVRRYVPEEFRDDPLYDPPNDEDERKAKEIQKPGSERQQRLRMRRTGSLELPTVKPSLLTTVPLKIKTLTSMKPLRGRLQHELRSVRAKKHRDPPSWKGS
;
A
#
# COMPACT_ATOMS: atom_id res chain seq x y z
N MET A 1 26.15 -16.35 10.02
CA MET A 1 25.94 -15.07 10.73
C MET A 1 26.51 -13.91 9.92
N ASP A 2 27.63 -14.11 9.23
CA ASP A 2 28.33 -13.07 8.46
C ASP A 2 27.51 -12.54 7.27
N GLN A 3 26.77 -13.41 6.59
CA GLN A 3 25.92 -13.05 5.46
C GLN A 3 24.78 -12.07 5.82
N LEU A 4 24.31 -12.09 7.08
CA LEU A 4 23.29 -11.16 7.57
C LEU A 4 23.91 -9.80 7.90
N LEU A 5 25.13 -9.79 8.46
CA LEU A 5 25.86 -8.58 8.78
C LEU A 5 26.27 -7.83 7.50
N ASP A 6 26.71 -8.54 6.47
CA ASP A 6 27.05 -7.94 5.18
C ASP A 6 25.81 -7.35 4.50
N ALA A 7 24.69 -8.07 4.48
CA ALA A 7 23.43 -7.55 3.93
C ALA A 7 22.91 -6.31 4.67
N VAL A 8 23.08 -6.26 6.00
CA VAL A 8 22.71 -5.09 6.80
C VAL A 8 23.65 -3.90 6.53
N ASN A 9 24.95 -4.15 6.37
CA ASN A 9 25.92 -3.11 6.04
C ASN A 9 25.69 -2.55 4.62
N ASP A 10 25.40 -3.39 3.63
CA ASP A 10 25.05 -3.00 2.26
C ASP A 10 23.73 -2.21 2.20
N ALA A 11 22.73 -2.61 3.00
CA ALA A 11 21.50 -1.86 3.15
C ALA A 11 21.75 -0.50 3.84
N SER A 12 22.68 -0.45 4.80
CA SER A 12 23.03 0.78 5.50
C SER A 12 23.75 1.78 4.59
N THR A 13 24.65 1.33 3.70
CA THR A 13 25.31 2.19 2.70
C THR A 13 24.36 2.70 1.63
N SER A 14 23.29 1.95 1.30
CA SER A 14 22.25 2.37 0.35
C SER A 14 21.14 3.21 0.98
N SER A 15 21.00 3.21 2.31
CA SER A 15 20.04 4.05 3.03
C SER A 15 20.47 5.53 3.06
N ALA A 16 20.30 6.21 1.92
CA ALA A 16 20.51 7.65 1.85
C ALA A 16 19.47 8.37 2.72
N LEU A 17 19.92 8.98 3.81
CA LEU A 17 19.08 9.81 4.67
C LEU A 17 18.80 11.13 3.92
N VAL A 18 17.72 11.15 3.13
CA VAL A 18 17.35 12.32 2.33
C VAL A 18 16.82 13.41 3.28
N HIS A 19 17.67 14.39 3.60
CA HIS A 19 17.24 15.59 4.29
C HIS A 19 16.40 16.45 3.35
N ILE A 20 15.08 16.35 3.46
CA ILE A 20 14.15 17.23 2.75
C ILE A 20 14.16 18.59 3.48
N PRO A 21 14.61 19.69 2.84
CA PRO A 21 14.66 20.99 3.48
C PRO A 21 13.26 21.41 3.97
N LYS A 22 13.15 22.04 5.14
CA LYS A 22 11.85 22.51 5.70
C LYS A 22 11.01 23.39 4.75
N LYS A 23 11.65 24.01 3.75
CA LYS A 23 10.98 24.86 2.74
C LYS A 23 10.55 24.10 1.49
N ASN A 24 10.86 22.81 1.40
CA ASN A 24 10.51 22.00 0.25
C ASN A 24 9.03 21.61 0.33
N ASN A 25 8.23 22.20 -0.58
CA ASN A 25 6.78 22.01 -0.63
C ASN A 25 6.35 20.87 -1.58
N ILE A 26 7.28 20.09 -2.14
CA ILE A 26 6.97 19.02 -3.10
C ILE A 26 5.84 18.10 -2.60
N PHE A 27 5.87 17.68 -1.33
CA PHE A 27 4.80 16.85 -0.75
C PHE A 27 3.45 17.57 -0.64
N LYS A 28 3.45 18.89 -0.43
CA LYS A 28 2.22 19.70 -0.37
C LYS A 28 1.64 19.92 -1.77
N GLU A 29 2.48 20.14 -2.77
CA GLU A 29 2.09 20.26 -4.17
C GLU A 29 1.54 18.93 -4.70
N TYR A 30 2.23 17.83 -4.40
CA TYR A 30 1.73 16.49 -4.71
C TYR A 30 0.36 16.23 -4.08
N ARG A 31 0.16 16.63 -2.83
CA ARG A 31 -1.16 16.52 -2.18
C ARG A 31 -2.25 17.30 -2.92
N LYS A 32 -1.95 18.48 -3.47
CA LYS A 32 -2.92 19.23 -4.29
C LYS A 32 -3.27 18.46 -5.56
N VAL A 33 -2.27 17.92 -6.26
CA VAL A 33 -2.48 17.10 -7.46
C VAL A 33 -3.34 15.88 -7.14
N VAL A 34 -3.10 15.20 -6.02
CA VAL A 34 -3.91 14.06 -5.58
C VAL A 34 -5.32 14.49 -5.19
N ASP A 35 -5.47 15.61 -4.50
CA ASP A 35 -6.79 16.15 -4.10
C ASP A 35 -7.62 16.59 -5.32
N ASP A 36 -6.98 17.08 -6.39
CA ASP A 36 -7.62 17.42 -7.66
C ASP A 36 -7.93 16.16 -8.50
N ALA A 37 -6.99 15.21 -8.53
CA ALA A 37 -7.11 13.98 -9.29
C ALA A 37 -8.05 12.96 -8.64
N TYR A 38 -8.26 12.99 -7.33
CA TYR A 38 -9.09 12.03 -6.60
C TYR A 38 -10.11 12.74 -5.73
N LYS A 39 -11.39 12.40 -5.91
CA LYS A 39 -12.48 12.98 -5.11
C LYS A 39 -12.39 12.46 -3.68
N LYS A 40 -12.36 13.38 -2.70
CA LYS A 40 -12.44 13.02 -1.28
C LYS A 40 -13.85 12.55 -0.95
N LEU A 41 -13.96 11.28 -0.58
CA LEU A 41 -15.22 10.65 -0.21
C LEU A 41 -15.39 10.79 1.31
N LYS A 42 -16.01 11.90 1.73
CA LYS A 42 -16.04 12.34 3.13
C LYS A 42 -16.89 11.44 4.04
N ASP A 43 -17.97 10.86 3.49
CA ASP A 43 -18.91 10.06 4.28
C ASP A 43 -18.69 8.55 4.12
N ILE A 44 -17.55 8.14 3.55
CA ILE A 44 -17.18 6.73 3.45
C ILE A 44 -16.50 6.28 4.74
N GLN A 45 -17.18 5.39 5.46
CA GLN A 45 -16.69 4.75 6.68
C GLN A 45 -16.23 3.30 6.39
N LYS A 46 -15.56 2.67 7.37
CA LYS A 46 -15.23 1.24 7.28
C LYS A 46 -16.53 0.42 7.35
N PHE A 47 -16.67 -0.55 6.45
CA PHE A 47 -17.81 -1.47 6.32
C PHE A 47 -19.13 -0.78 5.94
N GLN A 48 -19.29 -0.51 4.65
CA GLN A 48 -20.52 0.03 4.08
C GLN A 48 -20.90 -0.70 2.81
N ILE A 49 -22.19 -0.77 2.56
CA ILE A 49 -22.77 -1.31 1.34
C ILE A 49 -22.82 -0.17 0.33
N PHE A 50 -22.27 -0.41 -0.85
CA PHE A 50 -22.36 0.50 -1.99
C PHE A 50 -23.35 -0.05 -2.99
N SER A 51 -24.24 0.81 -3.48
CA SER A 51 -25.06 0.51 -4.64
C SER A 51 -24.94 1.64 -5.65
N MET A 52 -24.78 1.28 -6.92
CA MET A 52 -24.79 2.20 -8.03
C MET A 52 -25.92 1.76 -8.94
N GLN A 53 -26.83 2.68 -9.25
CA GLN A 53 -27.96 2.37 -10.11
C GLN A 53 -27.63 2.74 -11.54
N GLU A 54 -28.15 1.97 -12.49
CA GLU A 54 -27.89 2.19 -13.90
C GLU A 54 -28.51 3.49 -14.41
N ASP A 55 -29.70 3.86 -13.91
CA ASP A 55 -30.42 5.09 -14.25
C ASP A 55 -29.60 6.36 -13.96
N LYS A 56 -28.71 6.31 -12.95
CA LYS A 56 -27.86 7.43 -12.52
C LYS A 56 -26.39 7.02 -12.48
N PRO A 57 -25.76 6.86 -13.65
CA PRO A 57 -24.37 6.43 -13.75
C PRO A 57 -23.45 7.47 -13.13
N GLY A 58 -22.51 7.00 -12.30
CA GLY A 58 -21.58 7.87 -11.56
C GLY A 58 -22.14 8.43 -10.25
N VAL A 59 -23.36 8.07 -9.83
CA VAL A 59 -23.88 8.36 -8.49
C VAL A 59 -23.89 7.07 -7.66
N VAL A 60 -23.26 7.13 -6.49
CA VAL A 60 -23.14 5.97 -5.59
C VAL A 60 -23.96 6.21 -4.33
N THR A 61 -24.77 5.24 -3.94
CA THR A 61 -25.47 5.24 -2.67
C THR A 61 -24.69 4.41 -1.66
N CYS A 62 -24.38 5.03 -0.52
CA CYS A 62 -23.63 4.44 0.58
C CYS A 62 -24.59 4.13 1.74
N LYS A 63 -24.62 2.89 2.21
CA LYS A 63 -25.39 2.48 3.38
C LYS A 63 -24.46 1.89 4.44
N LYS A 64 -24.63 2.29 5.71
CA LYS A 64 -23.86 1.72 6.83
C LYS A 64 -24.20 0.24 7.12
N GLY A 65 -25.41 -0.19 6.72
CA GLY A 65 -25.91 -1.54 6.88
C GLY A 65 -27.15 -1.76 6.00
N PRO A 66 -27.69 -2.98 5.95
CA PRO A 66 -28.82 -3.31 5.06
C PRO A 66 -30.06 -2.45 5.33
N ASP A 67 -30.38 -2.22 6.60
CA ASP A 67 -31.55 -1.45 7.04
C ASP A 67 -31.28 0.05 7.22
N ALA A 68 -30.03 0.47 7.04
CA ALA A 68 -29.64 1.87 7.22
C ALA A 68 -30.10 2.71 6.01
N ALA A 69 -30.46 3.96 6.29
CA ALA A 69 -30.70 4.95 5.24
C ALA A 69 -29.47 5.12 4.34
N GLY A 70 -29.72 5.20 3.03
CA GLY A 70 -28.67 5.42 2.03
C GLY A 70 -28.33 6.89 1.88
N VAL A 71 -27.04 7.21 1.83
CA VAL A 71 -26.53 8.54 1.51
C VAL A 71 -26.01 8.50 0.07
N SER A 72 -26.63 9.28 -0.83
CA SER A 72 -26.17 9.40 -2.21
C SER A 72 -25.00 10.36 -2.31
N GLN A 73 -23.91 9.90 -2.91
CA GLN A 73 -22.73 10.69 -3.25
C GLN A 73 -22.54 10.68 -4.76
N ASP A 74 -22.55 11.87 -5.35
CA ASP A 74 -22.24 12.04 -6.76
C ASP A 74 -20.72 11.92 -6.94
N LEU A 75 -20.25 10.95 -7.72
CA LEU A 75 -18.83 10.74 -8.03
C LEU A 75 -18.41 11.37 -9.36
N ARG A 76 -19.35 11.94 -10.11
CA ARG A 76 -19.05 12.60 -11.39
C ARG A 76 -18.10 13.77 -11.16
N ARG A 77 -17.14 13.91 -12.06
CA ARG A 77 -16.15 14.99 -12.02
C ARG A 77 -16.75 16.28 -12.58
N LYS A 78 -16.20 17.39 -12.11
CA LYS A 78 -16.43 18.72 -12.68
C LYS A 78 -15.16 19.10 -13.42
N TYR A 79 -15.27 19.30 -14.72
CA TYR A 79 -14.20 19.84 -15.55
C TYR A 79 -14.60 21.27 -15.92
N ASP A 80 -13.77 22.26 -15.61
CA ASP A 80 -14.03 23.68 -15.89
C ASP A 80 -15.41 24.17 -15.42
N GLY A 81 -15.88 23.66 -14.27
CA GLY A 81 -17.19 23.97 -13.71
C GLY A 81 -18.37 23.19 -14.30
N ILE A 82 -18.17 22.45 -15.38
CA ILE A 82 -19.17 21.61 -16.03
C ILE A 82 -19.12 20.20 -15.43
N VAL A 83 -20.25 19.73 -14.89
CA VAL A 83 -20.39 18.35 -14.39
C VAL A 83 -20.47 17.40 -15.59
N THR A 84 -19.68 16.32 -15.58
CA THR A 84 -19.83 15.24 -16.58
C THR A 84 -21.25 14.68 -16.53
N ASP A 85 -22.00 14.79 -17.63
CA ASP A 85 -23.36 14.23 -17.71
C ASP A 85 -23.36 12.69 -17.67
N GLY A 86 -24.46 12.10 -17.20
CA GLY A 86 -24.64 10.65 -17.14
C GLY A 86 -24.49 9.97 -18.49
N THR A 87 -24.91 10.63 -19.58
CA THR A 87 -24.72 10.11 -20.95
C THR A 87 -23.24 9.94 -21.28
N ARG A 88 -22.43 10.95 -20.94
CA ARG A 88 -20.98 10.91 -21.15
C ARG A 88 -20.30 9.87 -20.26
N VAL A 89 -20.81 9.63 -19.06
CA VAL A 89 -20.34 8.54 -18.18
C VAL A 89 -20.64 7.17 -18.79
N ARG A 90 -21.83 6.97 -19.37
CA ARG A 90 -22.17 5.71 -20.07
C ARG A 90 -21.24 5.46 -21.25
N VAL A 91 -21.05 6.47 -22.10
CA VAL A 91 -20.12 6.36 -23.24
C VAL A 91 -18.72 5.98 -22.77
N LEU A 92 -18.19 6.63 -21.72
CA LEU A 92 -16.88 6.27 -21.13
C LEU A 92 -16.84 4.81 -20.64
N PHE A 93 -17.91 4.34 -20.00
CA PHE A 93 -17.99 2.94 -19.56
C PHE A 93 -18.03 1.96 -20.73
N GLU A 94 -18.69 2.29 -21.84
CA GLU A 94 -18.79 1.41 -22.99
C GLU A 94 -17.53 1.43 -23.88
N THR A 95 -16.90 2.60 -24.05
CA THR A 95 -15.74 2.76 -24.94
C THR A 95 -14.42 2.44 -24.27
N ASP A 96 -14.26 2.82 -23.00
CA ASP A 96 -12.93 2.84 -22.35
C ASP A 96 -12.77 1.74 -21.30
N LEU A 97 -13.86 1.12 -20.82
CA LEU A 97 -13.75 -0.04 -19.94
C LEU A 97 -13.78 -1.32 -20.75
N ALA A 98 -12.63 -1.97 -20.84
CA ALA A 98 -12.58 -3.37 -21.22
C ALA A 98 -13.11 -4.22 -20.05
N ALA A 99 -14.05 -5.12 -20.34
CA ALA A 99 -14.47 -6.13 -19.38
C ALA A 99 -13.24 -6.99 -19.02
N LEU A 100 -12.90 -7.00 -17.73
CA LEU A 100 -11.88 -7.91 -17.25
C LEU A 100 -12.44 -9.34 -17.28
N PRO A 101 -11.62 -10.34 -17.67
CA PRO A 101 -12.05 -11.72 -17.55
C PRO A 101 -12.36 -12.01 -16.07
N ASN A 102 -13.41 -12.80 -15.84
CA ASN A 102 -13.74 -13.25 -14.50
C ASN A 102 -12.49 -13.91 -13.89
N PRO A 103 -12.14 -13.59 -12.63
CA PRO A 103 -11.00 -14.21 -11.99
C PRO A 103 -11.18 -15.73 -11.96
N PRO A 104 -10.09 -16.50 -12.11
CA PRO A 104 -10.18 -17.94 -12.02
C PRO A 104 -10.75 -18.34 -10.66
N PRO A 105 -11.65 -19.34 -10.59
CA PRO A 105 -12.19 -19.85 -9.34
C PRO A 105 -11.07 -20.25 -8.38
N ASN A 106 -11.15 -19.78 -7.12
CA ASN A 106 -10.18 -20.18 -6.11
C ASN A 106 -10.42 -21.65 -5.71
N SER A 107 -9.43 -22.51 -5.96
CA SER A 107 -9.42 -23.92 -5.57
C SER A 107 -9.85 -24.20 -4.11
N GLU A 108 -9.43 -23.38 -3.13
CA GLU A 108 -9.85 -23.52 -1.73
C GLU A 108 -11.36 -23.32 -1.57
N LYS A 109 -11.92 -22.36 -2.31
CA LYS A 109 -13.35 -22.03 -2.27
C LYS A 109 -14.18 -23.11 -2.95
N ILE A 110 -13.74 -23.65 -4.09
CA ILE A 110 -14.39 -24.77 -4.77
C ILE A 110 -14.52 -25.96 -3.82
N GLN A 111 -13.42 -26.36 -3.18
CA GLN A 111 -13.41 -27.47 -2.22
C GLN A 111 -14.30 -27.19 -1.00
N THR A 112 -14.30 -25.94 -0.50
CA THR A 112 -15.14 -25.55 0.64
C THR A 112 -16.62 -25.58 0.29
N ILE A 113 -17.00 -25.12 -0.91
CA ILE A 113 -18.37 -25.10 -1.40
C ILE A 113 -18.88 -26.53 -1.53
N TYR A 114 -18.13 -27.42 -2.17
CA TYR A 114 -18.50 -28.83 -2.32
C TYR A 114 -18.67 -29.54 -0.97
N ASN A 115 -17.70 -29.41 -0.07
CA ASN A 115 -17.70 -30.16 1.19
C ASN A 115 -18.68 -29.62 2.25
N LYS A 116 -18.85 -28.30 2.34
CA LYS A 116 -19.61 -27.66 3.44
C LYS A 116 -20.93 -27.06 3.02
N VAL A 117 -21.01 -26.51 1.81
CA VAL A 117 -22.18 -25.74 1.35
C VAL A 117 -23.16 -26.64 0.62
N ARG A 118 -22.69 -27.54 -0.27
CA ARG A 118 -23.53 -28.42 -1.10
C ARG A 118 -24.62 -29.18 -0.33
N ARG A 119 -24.33 -29.61 0.91
CA ARG A 119 -25.30 -30.32 1.77
C ARG A 119 -26.55 -29.50 2.12
N TYR A 120 -26.45 -28.18 2.05
CA TYR A 120 -27.54 -27.24 2.35
C TYR A 120 -28.19 -26.66 1.10
N VAL A 121 -27.74 -27.08 -0.08
CA VAL A 121 -28.28 -26.61 -1.35
C VAL A 121 -29.55 -27.42 -1.66
N PRO A 122 -30.69 -26.75 -1.90
CA PRO A 122 -31.91 -27.40 -2.35
C PRO A 122 -31.69 -28.22 -3.62
N GLU A 123 -32.46 -29.28 -3.82
CA GLU A 123 -32.26 -30.21 -4.95
C GLU A 123 -32.36 -29.53 -6.31
N GLU A 124 -33.19 -28.49 -6.42
CA GLU A 124 -33.38 -27.71 -7.63
C GLU A 124 -32.11 -26.98 -8.10
N PHE A 125 -31.12 -26.81 -7.20
CA PHE A 125 -29.87 -26.09 -7.48
C PHE A 125 -28.61 -26.95 -7.34
N ARG A 126 -28.75 -28.26 -7.06
CA ARG A 126 -27.59 -29.15 -6.89
C ARG A 126 -26.85 -29.46 -8.19
N ASP A 127 -27.52 -29.29 -9.33
CA ASP A 127 -26.95 -29.51 -10.66
C ASP A 127 -26.24 -28.26 -11.23
N ASP A 128 -26.15 -27.17 -10.46
CA ASP A 128 -25.37 -26.00 -10.85
C ASP A 128 -23.86 -26.35 -10.87
N PRO A 129 -23.12 -26.02 -11.94
CA PRO A 129 -21.67 -26.26 -12.03
C PRO A 129 -20.84 -25.71 -10.85
N LEU A 130 -21.37 -24.74 -10.10
CA LEU A 130 -20.76 -24.23 -8.88
C LEU A 130 -20.60 -25.29 -7.78
N TYR A 131 -21.45 -26.31 -7.77
CA TYR A 131 -21.46 -27.40 -6.80
C TYR A 131 -20.86 -28.71 -7.32
N ASP A 132 -20.22 -28.67 -8.49
CA ASP A 132 -19.52 -29.81 -9.04
C ASP A 132 -18.36 -30.25 -8.13
N PRO A 133 -18.03 -31.55 -8.14
CA PRO A 133 -16.87 -32.06 -7.43
C PRO A 133 -15.57 -31.34 -7.85
N PRO A 134 -14.66 -31.01 -6.91
CA PRO A 134 -13.36 -30.43 -7.23
C PRO A 134 -12.51 -31.39 -8.08
N ASN A 135 -11.73 -30.84 -9.02
CA ASN A 135 -10.75 -31.61 -9.79
C ASN A 135 -9.49 -31.93 -8.94
N ASP A 136 -8.72 -32.95 -9.32
CA ASP A 136 -7.49 -33.39 -8.63
C ASP A 136 -6.42 -32.28 -8.51
N GLU A 137 -6.37 -31.37 -9.49
CA GLU A 137 -5.52 -30.18 -9.46
C GLU A 137 -6.01 -29.14 -8.44
N ASP A 138 -7.33 -28.93 -8.35
CA ASP A 138 -7.93 -28.01 -7.38
C ASP A 138 -7.77 -28.53 -5.95
N GLU A 139 -7.90 -29.84 -5.74
CA GLU A 139 -7.63 -30.44 -4.43
C GLU A 139 -6.18 -30.25 -3.97
N ARG A 140 -5.22 -30.42 -4.90
CA ARG A 140 -3.79 -30.23 -4.60
C ARG A 140 -3.49 -28.79 -4.24
N LYS A 141 -3.96 -27.84 -5.05
CA LYS A 141 -3.79 -26.40 -4.79
C LYS A 141 -4.48 -25.97 -3.51
N ALA A 142 -5.69 -26.46 -3.24
CA ALA A 142 -6.41 -26.16 -2.00
C ALA A 142 -5.65 -26.65 -0.76
N LYS A 143 -5.10 -27.87 -0.81
CA LYS A 143 -4.26 -28.41 0.28
C LYS A 143 -3.01 -27.56 0.49
N GLU A 144 -2.34 -27.13 -0.58
CA GLU A 144 -1.16 -26.26 -0.49
C GLU A 144 -1.48 -24.89 0.12
N ILE A 145 -2.59 -24.28 -0.26
CA ILE A 145 -3.07 -23.01 0.30
C ILE A 145 -3.44 -23.16 1.79
N GLN A 146 -4.03 -24.29 2.19
CA GLN A 146 -4.47 -24.52 3.58
C GLN A 146 -3.32 -24.91 4.54
N LYS A 147 -2.24 -25.53 4.04
CA LYS A 147 -1.06 -25.93 4.83
C LYS A 147 -0.55 -24.82 5.78
N PRO A 148 -0.18 -23.61 5.31
CA PRO A 148 0.36 -22.58 6.20
C PRO A 148 -0.65 -22.10 7.25
N GLY A 149 -1.94 -22.09 6.92
CA GLY A 149 -3.02 -21.76 7.86
C GLY A 149 -3.16 -22.79 8.98
N SER A 150 -3.13 -24.08 8.63
CA SER A 150 -3.18 -25.19 9.59
C SER A 150 -1.94 -25.25 10.49
N GLU A 151 -0.73 -25.04 9.95
CA GLU A 151 0.52 -25.01 10.72
C GLU A 151 0.52 -23.86 11.74
N ARG A 152 0.06 -22.68 11.33
CA ARG A 152 -0.08 -21.53 12.23
C ARG A 152 -1.07 -21.80 13.35
N GLN A 153 -2.22 -22.43 13.05
CA GLN A 153 -3.21 -22.80 14.06
C GLN A 153 -2.68 -23.90 14.99
N GLN A 154 -1.98 -24.89 14.47
CA GLN A 154 -1.36 -25.96 15.24
C GLN A 154 -0.29 -25.38 16.18
N ARG A 155 0.58 -24.50 15.69
CA ARG A 155 1.53 -23.76 16.52
C ARG A 155 0.84 -22.96 17.61
N LEU A 156 -0.23 -22.23 17.32
CA LEU A 156 -1.00 -21.50 18.32
C LEU A 156 -1.63 -22.43 19.36
N ARG A 157 -2.15 -23.59 18.96
CA ARG A 157 -2.67 -24.62 19.88
C ARG A 157 -1.57 -25.16 20.79
N MET A 158 -0.43 -25.54 20.22
CA MET A 158 0.74 -26.03 20.98
C MET A 158 1.28 -24.99 21.97
N ARG A 159 1.23 -23.68 21.63
CA ARG A 159 1.56 -22.59 22.57
C ARG A 159 0.55 -22.48 23.72
N ARG A 160 -0.73 -22.73 23.45
CA ARG A 160 -1.79 -22.68 24.47
C ARG A 160 -1.77 -23.90 25.39
N THR A 161 -1.42 -25.07 24.87
CA THR A 161 -1.33 -26.33 25.62
C THR A 161 0.01 -26.53 26.31
N GLY A 162 0.92 -25.55 26.25
CA GLY A 162 2.24 -25.61 26.89
C GLY A 162 3.21 -26.62 26.28
N SER A 163 2.88 -27.22 25.14
CA SER A 163 3.65 -28.27 24.46
C SER A 163 4.67 -27.74 23.44
N LEU A 164 4.89 -26.42 23.41
CA LEU A 164 5.97 -25.78 22.66
C LEU A 164 7.11 -25.46 23.63
N GLU A 165 8.09 -26.36 23.69
CA GLU A 165 9.38 -26.12 24.33
C GLU A 165 9.96 -24.79 23.80
N LEU A 166 10.12 -23.81 24.70
CA LEU A 166 10.84 -22.58 24.39
C LEU A 166 12.29 -22.95 24.07
N PRO A 167 12.94 -22.33 23.06
CA PRO A 167 14.38 -22.52 22.86
C PRO A 167 15.09 -22.09 24.14
N THR A 168 15.72 -23.05 24.81
CA THR A 168 16.51 -22.87 26.02
C THR A 168 17.79 -22.13 25.65
N VAL A 169 17.77 -20.80 25.78
CA VAL A 169 19.01 -20.01 25.79
C VAL A 169 19.66 -20.21 27.16
N LYS A 170 20.77 -20.94 27.20
CA LYS A 170 21.59 -21.10 28.42
C LYS A 170 22.09 -19.72 28.87
N PRO A 171 21.87 -19.29 30.13
CA PRO A 171 22.43 -18.05 30.63
C PRO A 171 23.84 -18.30 31.19
N SER A 172 24.87 -17.96 30.43
CA SER A 172 26.26 -17.89 30.90
C SER A 172 27.02 -17.00 29.89
N LEU A 173 27.65 -15.87 30.19
CA LEU A 173 28.13 -15.28 31.43
C LEU A 173 27.93 -13.75 31.33
N LEU A 174 27.38 -13.13 32.38
CA LEU A 174 27.43 -11.69 32.58
C LEU A 174 28.87 -11.32 32.93
N THR A 175 29.66 -10.89 31.96
CA THR A 175 30.85 -10.07 32.24
C THR A 175 30.46 -8.62 32.02
N THR A 176 30.17 -7.94 33.12
CA THR A 176 29.94 -6.50 33.18
C THR A 176 31.24 -5.78 32.79
N VAL A 177 31.33 -5.31 31.56
CA VAL A 177 32.39 -4.37 31.17
C VAL A 177 31.83 -2.96 31.35
N PRO A 178 32.38 -2.13 32.26
CA PRO A 178 31.87 -0.77 32.46
C PRO A 178 32.20 0.09 31.24
N LEU A 179 31.14 0.60 30.58
CA LEU A 179 31.23 1.63 29.55
C LEU A 179 31.78 2.91 30.15
N LYS A 180 33.09 3.14 29.96
CA LYS A 180 33.73 4.42 30.28
C LYS A 180 33.36 5.41 29.17
N ILE A 181 32.34 6.23 29.44
CA ILE A 181 31.97 7.36 28.58
C ILE A 181 33.16 8.32 28.54
N LYS A 182 33.94 8.28 27.45
CA LYS A 182 34.93 9.32 27.16
C LYS A 182 34.19 10.50 26.55
N THR A 183 34.07 11.58 27.32
CA THR A 183 33.72 12.90 26.82
C THR A 183 34.76 13.32 25.78
N LEU A 184 34.36 13.40 24.52
CA LEU A 184 35.18 13.95 23.43
C LEU A 184 35.15 15.48 23.50
N THR A 185 35.97 16.01 24.40
CA THR A 185 36.50 17.37 24.27
C THR A 185 37.63 17.31 23.24
N SER A 186 37.67 18.30 22.34
CA SER A 186 38.68 18.53 21.29
C SER A 186 38.41 17.93 19.90
N MET A 187 37.68 18.69 19.09
CA MET A 187 38.07 18.88 17.68
C MET A 187 38.26 20.38 17.41
N LYS A 188 39.52 20.78 17.25
CA LYS A 188 39.94 22.12 16.82
C LYS A 188 39.45 22.40 15.39
N PRO A 189 39.21 23.68 15.02
CA PRO A 189 38.56 24.03 13.77
C PRO A 189 39.55 23.98 12.59
N LEU A 190 39.25 23.18 11.58
CA LEU A 190 39.85 23.32 10.24
C LEU A 190 39.25 24.54 9.52
N ARG A 191 39.48 25.74 10.07
CA ARG A 191 39.39 27.01 9.34
C ARG A 191 40.71 27.19 8.60
N GLY A 192 40.77 26.80 7.33
CA GLY A 192 41.99 27.04 6.56
C GLY A 192 42.07 26.37 5.20
N ARG A 193 40.97 26.23 4.44
CA ARG A 193 41.09 25.81 3.03
C ARG A 193 39.91 26.12 2.11
N LEU A 194 39.01 27.03 2.51
CA LEU A 194 37.85 27.45 1.69
C LEU A 194 37.73 28.97 1.50
N GLN A 195 38.72 29.75 1.94
CA GLN A 195 38.73 31.20 1.73
C GLN A 195 39.57 31.66 0.52
N HIS A 196 40.41 30.79 -0.06
CA HIS A 196 41.17 31.13 -1.25
C HIS A 196 40.39 30.90 -2.56
N GLU A 197 39.40 29.98 -2.55
CA GLU A 197 38.61 29.66 -3.74
C GLU A 197 37.42 30.62 -3.96
N LEU A 198 36.83 31.17 -2.90
CA LEU A 198 35.71 32.10 -2.99
C LEU A 198 36.12 33.54 -3.36
N ARG A 199 37.42 33.91 -3.31
CA ARG A 199 37.92 35.19 -3.84
C ARG A 199 38.18 35.17 -5.35
N SER A 200 38.43 34.01 -5.95
CA SER A 200 38.67 33.91 -7.41
C SER A 200 37.38 34.00 -8.22
N VAL A 201 36.27 33.46 -7.71
CA VAL A 201 34.98 33.45 -8.43
C VAL A 201 34.27 34.81 -8.38
N ARG A 202 34.51 35.63 -7.35
CA ARG A 202 33.87 36.95 -7.21
C ARG A 202 34.50 38.05 -8.09
N ALA A 203 35.72 37.85 -8.58
CA ALA A 203 36.42 38.83 -9.43
C ALA A 203 36.05 38.74 -10.93
N LYS A 204 35.30 37.72 -11.37
CA LYS A 204 34.88 37.56 -12.78
C LYS A 204 33.46 38.03 -13.10
N LYS A 205 32.69 38.56 -12.15
CA LYS A 205 31.28 38.93 -12.34
C LYS A 205 30.99 40.44 -12.39
N HIS A 206 32.02 41.30 -12.33
CA HIS A 206 31.88 42.74 -12.57
C HIS A 206 32.68 43.16 -13.81
N ARG A 207 32.05 43.03 -14.98
CA ARG A 207 32.19 43.97 -16.11
C ARG A 207 30.83 44.05 -16.80
N ASP A 208 30.44 45.28 -17.08
CA ASP A 208 29.10 45.79 -17.45
C ASP A 208 28.50 45.22 -18.76
N PRO A 209 27.17 45.42 -19.01
CA PRO A 209 26.46 44.87 -20.16
C PRO A 209 26.48 45.82 -21.37
N PRO A 210 26.30 45.33 -22.61
CA PRO A 210 25.87 46.18 -23.72
C PRO A 210 24.39 46.00 -24.03
N SER A 211 23.71 47.16 -24.08
CA SER A 211 22.41 47.41 -24.68
C SER A 211 22.32 46.91 -26.13
N TRP A 212 21.18 46.34 -26.52
CA TRP A 212 20.82 46.22 -27.93
C TRP A 212 19.40 46.74 -28.18
N LYS A 213 19.34 47.66 -29.15
CA LYS A 213 18.16 48.34 -29.66
C LYS A 213 17.27 47.38 -30.46
N GLY A 214 15.98 47.68 -30.46
CA GLY A 214 15.06 47.14 -31.45
C GLY A 214 15.25 47.80 -32.82
N SER A 215 14.96 46.99 -33.84
CA SER A 215 14.35 47.33 -35.12
C SER A 215 13.58 46.09 -35.57
#